data_AF-T0N101-F1
#
_entry.id   AF-T0N101-F1
#
_cell.length_a   1.000
_cell.length_b   1.000
_cell.length_c   1.000
_cell.angle_alpha   90.00
_cell.angle_beta   90.00
_cell.angle_gamma   90.00
#
_symmetry.space_group_name_H-M   'P 1'
#
loop_
_entity.id
_entity.type
_entity.pdbx_description
1 polymer ?
#
loop_
_entity_poly.entity_id
_entity_poly.type
_entity_poly.pdbx_seq_one_letter_code
_entity_poly.pdbx_strand_id
1 'polypeptide(L)'
;MKNEQWLTDDHHMVNRKIQEVLDVMDKGFMDSDKFSEIEKSLKKHIYFEESVLFPALDKGDLRTHQMIEGLKMEHAALWKLMDIINGEIEEEKFLKTKKSLSEMLLILKTHNENEEGNIYNKIVENSDVDVFDIESLKLPTVFICEKLRNRRIGK
;
A
#
# COMPACT_ATOMS: atom_id res chain seq x y z
N MET A 1 14.85 7.94 -13.92
CA MET A 1 14.94 7.66 -12.47
C MET A 1 14.90 6.15 -12.33
N LYS A 2 15.69 5.53 -11.45
CA LYS A 2 15.61 4.07 -11.30
C LYS A 2 14.31 3.70 -10.61
N ASN A 3 13.74 2.57 -10.99
CA ASN A 3 12.36 2.19 -10.68
C ASN A 3 12.14 1.98 -9.17
N GLU A 4 13.15 1.45 -8.48
CA GLU A 4 13.16 1.27 -7.03
C GLU A 4 13.11 2.59 -6.26
N GLN A 5 13.75 3.65 -6.76
CA GLN A 5 13.79 4.94 -6.06
C GLN A 5 12.41 5.59 -6.02
N TRP A 6 11.65 5.50 -7.11
CA TRP A 6 10.30 6.05 -7.15
C TRP A 6 9.38 5.36 -6.13
N LEU A 7 9.48 4.03 -6.01
CA LEU A 7 8.67 3.26 -5.07
C LEU A 7 8.99 3.62 -3.61
N THR A 8 10.28 3.74 -3.28
CA THR A 8 10.72 4.23 -1.97
C THR A 8 10.27 5.68 -1.71
N ASP A 9 10.29 6.54 -2.72
CA ASP A 9 9.81 7.92 -2.56
C ASP A 9 8.28 7.95 -2.32
N ASP A 10 7.51 7.08 -2.98
CA ASP A 10 6.06 6.92 -2.74
C ASP A 10 5.77 6.43 -1.32
N HIS A 11 6.53 5.45 -0.82
CA HIS A 11 6.49 4.99 0.58
C HIS A 11 6.68 6.15 1.57
N HIS A 12 7.73 6.95 1.36
CA HIS A 12 8.03 8.10 2.22
C HIS A 12 6.95 9.18 2.13
N MET A 13 6.40 9.42 0.94
CA MET A 13 5.31 10.37 0.74
C MET A 13 4.05 9.92 1.51
N VAL A 14 3.63 8.67 1.36
CA VAL A 14 2.44 8.13 2.06
C VAL A 14 2.61 8.22 3.57
N ASN A 15 3.74 7.76 4.10
CA ASN A 15 4.01 7.80 5.54
C ASN A 15 3.98 9.23 6.09
N ARG A 16 4.55 10.20 5.36
CA ARG A 16 4.53 11.61 5.72
C ARG A 16 3.09 12.16 5.73
N LYS A 17 2.30 11.89 4.70
CA LYS A 17 0.91 12.36 4.63
C LYS A 17 0.05 11.80 5.77
N ILE A 18 0.23 10.53 6.14
CA ILE A 18 -0.46 9.94 7.30
C ILE A 18 -0.04 10.64 8.59
N GLN A 19 1.25 10.88 8.78
CA GLN A 19 1.75 11.61 9.96
C GLN A 19 1.17 13.04 10.02
N GLU A 20 1.09 13.74 8.89
CA GLU A 20 0.47 15.07 8.83
C GLU A 20 -1.01 15.04 9.24
N VAL A 21 -1.78 14.01 8.84
CA VAL A 21 -3.16 13.84 9.30
C VAL A 21 -3.20 13.64 10.81
N LEU A 22 -2.34 12.77 11.36
CA LEU A 22 -2.25 12.54 12.80
C LEU A 22 -1.88 13.82 13.59
N ASP A 23 -0.94 14.61 13.10
CA ASP A 23 -0.52 15.88 13.72
C ASP A 23 -1.64 16.94 13.71
N VAL A 24 -2.49 16.91 12.69
CA VAL A 24 -3.68 17.78 12.61
C VAL A 24 -4.78 17.25 13.54
N MET A 25 -4.93 15.93 13.68
CA MET A 25 -5.82 15.33 14.67
C MET A 25 -5.39 15.63 16.11
N ASP A 26 -4.10 15.78 16.40
CA ASP A 26 -3.64 16.27 17.71
C ASP A 26 -4.17 17.68 18.05
N LYS A 27 -4.56 18.45 17.03
CA LYS A 27 -5.18 19.78 17.17
C LYS A 27 -6.71 19.72 17.15
N GLY A 28 -7.31 18.53 17.12
CA GLY A 28 -8.74 18.31 17.18
C GLY A 28 -9.47 18.32 15.82
N PHE A 29 -8.75 18.21 14.71
CA PHE A 29 -9.34 18.22 13.36
C PHE A 29 -8.97 16.97 12.56
N MET A 30 -9.95 16.38 11.85
CA MET A 30 -9.71 15.28 10.91
C MET A 30 -9.71 15.81 9.49
N ASP A 31 -8.59 15.67 8.78
CA ASP A 31 -8.48 16.03 7.36
C ASP A 31 -8.87 14.85 6.47
N SER A 32 -10.18 14.70 6.25
CA SER A 32 -10.76 13.59 5.45
C SER A 32 -10.33 13.63 3.99
N ASP A 33 -10.13 14.81 3.42
CA ASP A 33 -9.72 14.97 2.02
C ASP A 33 -8.29 14.45 1.83
N LYS A 34 -7.38 14.82 2.75
CA LYS A 34 -6.02 14.28 2.75
C LYS A 34 -6.01 12.77 2.96
N PHE A 35 -6.88 12.23 3.82
CA PHE A 35 -7.01 10.77 3.94
C PHE A 35 -7.48 10.10 2.64
N SER A 36 -8.45 10.69 1.94
CA SER A 36 -8.91 10.18 0.64
C SER A 36 -7.80 10.17 -0.41
N GLU A 37 -6.91 11.16 -0.40
CA GLU A 37 -5.72 11.16 -1.27
C GLU A 37 -4.73 10.04 -0.93
N ILE A 38 -4.45 9.84 0.37
CA ILE A 38 -3.58 8.76 0.86
C ILE A 38 -4.12 7.40 0.41
N GLU A 39 -5.41 7.18 0.60
CA GLU A 39 -6.09 5.94 0.20
C GLU A 39 -5.95 5.69 -1.30
N LYS A 40 -6.19 6.70 -2.14
CA LYS A 40 -6.04 6.57 -3.59
C LYS A 40 -4.61 6.24 -3.99
N SER A 41 -3.63 6.87 -3.34
CA SER A 41 -2.20 6.60 -3.58
C SER A 41 -1.86 5.16 -3.25
N LEU A 42 -2.24 4.69 -2.07
CA LEU A 42 -1.98 3.32 -1.62
C LEU A 42 -2.68 2.27 -2.47
N LYS A 43 -3.94 2.49 -2.85
CA LYS A 43 -4.65 1.56 -3.74
C LYS A 43 -3.98 1.48 -5.11
N LYS A 44 -3.46 2.60 -5.62
CA LYS A 44 -2.69 2.64 -6.87
C LYS A 44 -1.34 1.93 -6.73
N HIS A 45 -0.65 2.12 -5.61
CA HIS A 45 0.60 1.43 -5.27
C HIS A 45 0.41 -0.08 -5.27
N ILE A 46 -0.52 -0.58 -4.44
CA ILE A 46 -0.87 -2.01 -4.34
C ILE A 46 -1.26 -2.60 -5.70
N TYR A 47 -2.03 -1.85 -6.50
CA TYR A 47 -2.41 -2.29 -7.84
C TYR A 47 -1.19 -2.51 -8.74
N PHE A 48 -0.29 -1.54 -8.77
CA PHE A 48 0.92 -1.62 -9.56
C PHE A 48 1.74 -2.84 -9.14
N GLU A 49 1.95 -3.02 -7.84
CA GLU A 49 2.77 -4.13 -7.37
C GLU A 49 2.17 -5.49 -7.68
N GLU A 50 0.90 -5.69 -7.34
CA GLU A 50 0.24 -6.98 -7.54
C GLU A 50 0.01 -7.33 -9.01
N SER A 51 -0.16 -6.33 -9.87
CA SER A 51 -0.50 -6.54 -11.29
C SER A 51 0.71 -6.51 -12.22
N VAL A 52 1.81 -5.90 -11.78
CA VAL A 52 2.98 -5.67 -12.64
C VAL A 52 4.25 -6.16 -11.96
N LEU A 53 4.60 -5.61 -10.79
CA LEU A 53 5.90 -5.88 -10.17
C LEU A 53 6.04 -7.33 -9.70
N PHE A 54 5.12 -7.80 -8.85
CA PHE A 54 5.18 -9.14 -8.29
C PHE A 54 5.12 -10.22 -9.36
N PRO A 55 4.23 -10.16 -10.38
CA PRO A 55 4.27 -11.11 -11.50
C PRO A 55 5.60 -11.12 -12.27
N ALA A 56 6.26 -9.97 -12.42
CA ALA A 56 7.55 -9.88 -13.11
C ALA A 56 8.70 -10.50 -12.29
N LEU A 57 8.60 -10.49 -10.96
CA LEU A 57 9.59 -11.02 -10.04
C LEU A 57 9.36 -12.49 -9.67
N ASP A 58 8.11 -12.96 -9.67
CA ASP A 58 7.74 -14.34 -9.33
C ASP A 58 8.00 -15.32 -10.49
N LYS A 59 9.30 -15.58 -10.75
CA LYS A 59 9.77 -16.48 -11.82
C LYS A 59 9.94 -17.94 -11.38
N GLY A 60 9.25 -18.36 -10.31
CA GLY A 60 9.29 -19.73 -9.80
C GLY A 60 10.34 -20.01 -8.72
N ASP A 61 11.00 -18.98 -8.19
CA ASP A 61 11.81 -19.11 -6.96
C ASP A 61 10.89 -19.17 -5.74
N LEU A 62 10.96 -20.28 -4.98
CA LEU A 62 10.06 -20.51 -3.85
C LEU A 62 10.19 -19.44 -2.76
N ARG A 63 11.40 -18.90 -2.55
CA ARG A 63 11.64 -17.89 -1.51
C ARG A 63 11.03 -16.55 -1.91
N THR A 64 11.25 -16.08 -3.13
CA THR A 64 10.62 -14.87 -3.67
C THR A 64 9.10 -15.00 -3.68
N HIS A 65 8.56 -16.15 -4.08
CA HIS A 65 7.12 -16.41 -4.05
C HIS A 65 6.55 -16.27 -2.63
N GLN A 66 7.18 -16.89 -1.62
CA GLN A 66 6.72 -16.79 -0.23
C GLN A 66 6.76 -15.36 0.32
N MET A 67 7.78 -14.57 -0.05
CA MET A 67 7.87 -13.16 0.33
C MET A 67 6.73 -12.34 -0.28
N ILE A 68 6.49 -12.49 -1.59
CA ILE A 68 5.39 -11.83 -2.31
C ILE A 68 4.03 -12.18 -1.70
N GLU A 69 3.82 -13.46 -1.35
CA GLU A 69 2.57 -13.88 -0.72
C GLU A 69 2.36 -13.26 0.67
N GLY A 70 3.43 -13.04 1.43
CA GLY A 70 3.42 -12.28 2.68
C GLY A 70 3.01 -10.82 2.48
N LEU A 71 3.62 -10.14 1.52
CA LEU A 71 3.30 -8.74 1.19
C LEU A 71 1.84 -8.58 0.73
N LYS A 72 1.34 -9.48 -0.12
CA LYS A 72 -0.08 -9.48 -0.52
C LYS A 72 -1.04 -9.69 0.65
N MET A 73 -0.63 -10.38 1.72
CA MET A 73 -1.43 -10.50 2.94
C MET A 73 -1.41 -9.19 3.75
N GLU A 74 -0.28 -8.49 3.79
CA GLU A 74 -0.17 -7.15 4.38
C GLU A 74 -1.02 -6.13 3.60
N HIS A 75 -1.01 -6.17 2.26
CA HIS A 75 -1.92 -5.38 1.41
C HIS A 75 -3.38 -5.59 1.78
N ALA A 76 -3.78 -6.83 2.04
CA ALA A 76 -5.15 -7.14 2.45
C ALA A 76 -5.51 -6.56 3.82
N ALA A 77 -4.55 -6.49 4.74
CA ALA A 77 -4.73 -5.85 6.05
C ALA A 77 -4.86 -4.33 5.89
N LEU A 78 -3.95 -3.70 5.15
CA LEU A 78 -3.98 -2.27 4.83
C LEU A 78 -5.29 -1.88 4.13
N TRP A 79 -5.72 -2.66 3.14
CA TRP A 79 -6.96 -2.42 2.40
C TRP A 79 -8.18 -2.40 3.32
N LYS A 80 -8.31 -3.40 4.19
CA LYS A 80 -9.40 -3.45 5.17
C LYS A 80 -9.32 -2.30 6.16
N LEU A 81 -8.12 -1.91 6.56
CA LEU A 81 -7.93 -0.82 7.51
C LEU A 81 -8.34 0.52 6.88
N MET A 82 -8.06 0.74 5.59
CA MET A 82 -8.58 1.91 4.86
C MET A 82 -10.12 1.92 4.83
N ASP A 83 -10.77 0.78 4.57
CA ASP A 83 -12.23 0.67 4.61
C ASP A 83 -12.79 0.97 6.03
N ILE A 84 -12.11 0.49 7.08
CA ILE A 84 -12.48 0.77 8.49
C ILE A 84 -12.33 2.27 8.79
N ILE A 85 -11.20 2.88 8.42
CA ILE A 85 -10.94 4.30 8.66
C ILE A 85 -11.98 5.16 7.97
N ASN A 86 -12.36 4.85 6.72
CA ASN A 86 -13.43 5.56 6.03
C ASN A 86 -14.76 5.50 6.80
N GLY A 87 -15.16 4.32 7.27
CA GLY A 87 -16.36 4.20 8.11
C GLY A 87 -16.26 4.98 9.42
N GLU A 88 -15.10 4.97 10.07
CA GLU A 88 -14.86 5.73 11.30
C GLU A 88 -14.90 7.24 11.08
N ILE A 89 -14.42 7.73 9.92
CA ILE A 89 -14.53 9.14 9.51
C ILE A 89 -15.99 9.52 9.29
N GLU A 90 -16.75 8.71 8.54
CA GLU A 90 -18.18 8.94 8.26
C GLU A 90 -19.02 8.97 9.54
N GLU A 91 -18.67 8.15 10.52
CA GLU A 91 -19.34 8.09 11.82
C GLU A 91 -18.76 9.07 12.87
N GLU A 92 -17.84 9.96 12.46
CA GLU A 92 -17.18 10.96 13.32
C GLU A 92 -16.49 10.34 14.56
N LYS A 93 -15.99 9.10 14.46
CA LYS A 93 -15.34 8.34 15.55
C LYS A 93 -13.88 8.74 15.74
N PHE A 94 -13.64 10.02 16.02
CA PHE A 94 -12.32 10.67 16.05
C PHE A 94 -11.19 9.86 16.72
N LEU A 95 -11.40 9.40 17.97
CA LEU A 95 -10.37 8.65 18.70
C LEU A 95 -10.07 7.28 18.08
N LYS A 96 -11.07 6.65 17.45
CA LYS A 96 -10.87 5.39 16.76
C LYS A 96 -10.13 5.61 15.45
N THR A 97 -10.56 6.59 14.64
CA THR A 97 -9.87 7.01 13.41
C THR A 97 -8.38 7.25 13.66
N LYS A 98 -8.04 7.98 14.73
CA LYS A 98 -6.65 8.25 15.10
C LYS A 98 -5.86 6.99 15.43
N LYS A 99 -6.47 6.07 16.18
CA LYS A 99 -5.87 4.78 16.53
C LYS A 99 -5.64 3.94 15.26
N SER A 100 -6.63 3.84 14.39
CA SER A 100 -6.58 3.08 13.14
C SER A 100 -5.51 3.64 12.18
N LEU A 101 -5.38 4.96 12.07
CA LEU A 101 -4.31 5.61 11.30
C LEU A 101 -2.91 5.32 11.88
N SER A 102 -2.78 5.29 13.20
CA SER A 102 -1.51 4.94 13.86
C SER A 102 -1.14 3.48 13.63
N GLU A 103 -2.12 2.58 13.66
CA GLU A 103 -1.93 1.16 13.33
C GLU A 103 -1.55 0.97 11.86
N MET A 104 -2.20 1.72 10.95
CA MET A 104 -1.87 1.72 9.53
C MET A 104 -0.42 2.14 9.27
N LEU A 105 0.06 3.19 9.96
CA LEU A 105 1.45 3.65 9.85
C LEU A 105 2.45 2.59 10.35
N LEU A 106 2.12 1.84 11.40
CA LEU A 106 2.97 0.76 11.91
C LEU A 106 3.07 -0.40 10.92
N ILE A 107 1.95 -0.78 10.31
CA ILE A 107 1.91 -1.83 9.27
C ILE A 107 2.74 -1.38 8.07
N LEU A 108 2.51 -0.16 7.56
CA LEU A 108 3.26 0.42 6.44
C LEU A 108 4.76 0.44 6.70
N LYS A 109 5.20 0.83 7.91
CA LYS A 109 6.62 0.82 8.23
C LYS A 109 7.25 -0.57 8.03
N THR A 110 6.61 -1.60 8.57
CA THR A 110 7.13 -2.98 8.48
C THR A 110 7.06 -3.50 7.04
N HIS A 111 5.97 -3.20 6.35
CA HIS A 111 5.74 -3.52 4.95
C HIS A 111 6.82 -2.92 4.03
N ASN A 112 7.02 -1.61 4.13
CA ASN A 112 8.01 -0.87 3.35
C ASN A 112 9.44 -1.38 3.62
N GLU A 113 9.80 -1.62 4.89
CA GLU A 113 11.11 -2.20 5.25
C GLU A 113 11.33 -3.57 4.61
N ASN A 114 10.29 -4.41 4.55
CA ASN A 114 10.36 -5.71 3.90
C ASN A 114 10.53 -5.60 2.38
N GLU A 115 9.83 -4.67 1.72
CA GLU A 115 9.93 -4.47 0.28
C GLU A 115 11.27 -3.90 -0.14
N GLU A 116 11.69 -2.82 0.50
CA GLU A 116 12.95 -2.15 0.21
C GLU A 116 14.15 -3.08 0.48
N GLY A 117 14.09 -3.84 1.58
CA GLY A 117 15.16 -4.77 1.97
C GLY A 117 15.22 -6.06 1.15
N ASN A 118 14.12 -6.50 0.53
CA ASN A 118 14.05 -7.81 -0.13
C ASN A 118 13.60 -7.74 -1.59
N ILE A 119 12.47 -7.09 -1.88
CA ILE A 119 11.87 -7.06 -3.22
C ILE A 119 12.61 -6.11 -4.15
N TYR A 120 12.91 -4.88 -3.72
CA TYR A 120 13.54 -3.89 -4.60
C TYR A 120 14.98 -4.27 -4.97
N ASN A 121 15.68 -4.97 -4.08
CA ASN A 121 16.96 -5.61 -4.41
C ASN A 121 16.83 -6.59 -5.59
N LYS A 122 15.70 -7.29 -5.73
CA LYS A 122 15.45 -8.19 -6.86
C LYS A 122 15.18 -7.46 -8.17
N ILE A 123 14.66 -6.23 -8.13
CA ILE A 123 14.52 -5.36 -9.31
C ILE A 123 15.91 -5.00 -9.83
N VAL A 124 16.82 -4.58 -8.94
CA VAL A 124 18.19 -4.20 -9.31
C VAL A 124 18.97 -5.38 -9.89
N GLU A 125 18.77 -6.58 -9.34
CA GLU A 125 19.38 -7.83 -9.85
C GLU A 125 18.79 -8.27 -11.20
N ASN A 126 17.55 -7.89 -11.54
CA ASN A 126 16.88 -8.24 -12.79
C ASN A 126 16.72 -7.01 -13.69
N SER A 127 17.74 -6.70 -14.49
CA SER A 127 17.76 -5.56 -15.44
C SER A 127 16.64 -5.54 -16.48
N ASP A 128 15.90 -6.64 -16.64
CA ASP A 128 14.80 -6.77 -17.60
C ASP A 128 13.44 -6.37 -17.02
N VAL A 129 13.36 -6.02 -15.72
CA VAL A 129 12.12 -5.49 -15.12
C VAL A 129 12.03 -4.01 -15.45
N ASP A 130 11.55 -3.73 -16.67
CA ASP A 130 11.18 -2.38 -17.09
C ASP A 130 9.86 -2.02 -16.39
N VAL A 131 9.97 -1.44 -15.20
CA VAL A 131 8.80 -0.94 -14.47
C VAL A 131 8.27 0.24 -15.27
N PHE A 132 7.15 0.00 -15.94
CA PHE A 132 6.38 1.00 -16.69
C PHE A 132 6.13 2.25 -15.84
N ASP A 133 5.99 3.39 -16.53
CA ASP A 133 5.62 4.67 -15.93
C ASP A 133 4.39 4.53 -15.02
N ILE A 134 4.63 4.47 -13.70
CA ILE A 134 3.59 4.31 -12.69
C ILE A 134 2.67 5.54 -12.67
N GLU A 135 3.14 6.70 -13.10
CA GLU A 135 2.29 7.89 -13.23
C GLU A 135 1.18 7.65 -14.25
N SER A 136 1.48 6.94 -15.35
CA SER A 136 0.52 6.59 -16.41
C SER A 136 -0.48 5.49 -16.04
N LEU A 137 -0.17 4.67 -15.03
CA LEU A 137 -1.04 3.59 -14.58
C LEU A 137 -2.33 4.15 -13.96
N LYS A 138 -3.46 3.81 -14.59
CA LYS A 138 -4.79 4.10 -14.09
C LYS A 138 -5.27 2.94 -13.25
N LEU A 139 -5.56 3.20 -11.98
CA LEU A 139 -6.22 2.25 -11.10
C LEU A 139 -7.57 1.86 -11.72
N PRO A 140 -7.81 0.56 -12.02
CA PRO A 140 -9.12 0.12 -12.50
C PRO A 140 -10.21 0.40 -11.46
N THR A 141 -11.38 0.81 -11.91
CA THR A 141 -12.51 1.18 -11.02
C THR A 141 -12.97 0.04 -10.10
N VAL A 142 -12.62 -1.19 -10.44
CA VAL A 142 -13.03 -2.41 -9.73
C VAL A 142 -11.84 -3.17 -9.12
N PHE A 143 -10.66 -2.56 -9.03
CA PHE A 143 -9.51 -3.23 -8.43
C PHE A 143 -9.71 -3.43 -6.91
N ILE A 144 -9.40 -4.64 -6.46
CA ILE A 144 -9.34 -5.06 -5.06
C ILE A 144 -8.08 -5.91 -4.95
N CYS A 145 -7.33 -5.76 -3.86
CA CYS A 145 -6.15 -6.58 -3.65
C CYS A 145 -6.47 -8.08 -3.75
N GLU A 146 -5.52 -8.84 -4.28
CA GLU A 146 -5.70 -10.22 -4.72
C GLU A 146 -6.26 -11.11 -3.60
N LYS A 147 -5.72 -10.99 -2.37
CA LYS A 147 -6.12 -11.81 -1.22
C LYS A 147 -7.53 -11.51 -0.74
N LEU A 148 -8.07 -10.33 -1.02
CA LEU A 148 -9.47 -10.01 -0.74
C LEU A 148 -10.40 -10.43 -1.89
N ARG A 149 -9.94 -10.33 -3.15
CA ARG A 149 -10.68 -10.82 -4.33
C ARG A 149 -10.95 -12.32 -4.25
N ASN A 150 -9.93 -13.12 -3.94
CA ASN A 150 -10.03 -14.58 -3.91
C ASN A 150 -10.95 -15.10 -2.78
N ARG A 151 -11.15 -14.31 -1.71
CA ARG A 151 -12.12 -14.63 -0.65
C ARG A 151 -13.58 -14.41 -1.05
N ARG A 152 -13.87 -13.62 -2.09
CA ARG A 152 -15.23 -13.39 -2.59
C ARG A 152 -15.71 -14.46 -3.57
N ILE A 153 -14.78 -15.14 -4.26
CA ILE A 153 -15.09 -16.20 -5.23
C ILE A 153 -15.31 -17.56 -4.55
N GLY A 154 -14.81 -17.73 -3.32
CA GLY A 154 -14.98 -18.94 -2.51
C GLY A 154 -16.23 -18.96 -1.62
N LYS A 155 -17.28 -18.19 -1.94
CA LYS A 155 -18.59 -18.22 -1.26
C LYS A 155 -19.70 -18.60 -2.22
#